data_AF-A0A1M7TL03-F1
#
_entry.id   AF-A0A1M7TL03-F1
#
_cell.length_a   1.000
_cell.length_b   1.000
_cell.length_c   1.000
_cell.angle_alpha   90.00
_cell.angle_beta   90.00
_cell.angle_gamma   90.00
#
_symmetry.space_group_name_H-M   'P 1'
#
loop_
_entity.id
_entity.type
_entity.pdbx_description
1 polymer ?
#
loop_
_entity_poly.entity_id
_entity_poly.type
_entity_poly.pdbx_seq_one_letter_code
_entity_poly.pdbx_strand_id
1 'polypeptide(L)'
;MVTSLLHFGAIVGGVVGSVALAGYVARLVFGSAQLPRLLRRGQEQPAVPAGRPLEQVAADLRRLGAQLARVPAGAPMARRRGLQAAYDDVLTEAARLLEVPHALERVPPGRPRDVERLRLQAALADAGLAVPD
;
A
#
# COMPACT_ATOMS: atom_id res chain seq x y z
N MET A 1 -7.43 38.19 20.73
CA MET A 1 -7.04 37.68 19.41
C MET A 1 -5.99 36.56 19.49
N VAL A 2 -4.92 36.73 20.26
CA VAL A 2 -3.86 35.70 20.45
C VAL A 2 -4.41 34.35 20.95
N THR A 3 -5.39 34.37 21.85
CA THR A 3 -6.02 33.17 22.43
C THR A 3 -6.80 32.33 21.41
N SER A 4 -7.38 32.96 20.39
CA SER A 4 -8.18 32.28 19.36
C SER A 4 -7.32 31.58 18.30
N LEU A 5 -6.17 32.17 17.94
CA LEU A 5 -5.19 31.53 17.06
C LEU A 5 -4.57 30.28 17.69
N LEU A 6 -4.33 30.32 19.01
CA LEU A 6 -3.82 29.16 19.75
C LEU A 6 -4.81 28.00 19.78
N HIS A 7 -6.12 28.28 19.90
CA HIS A 7 -7.16 27.24 19.87
C HIS A 7 -7.26 26.59 18.48
N PHE A 8 -7.21 27.38 17.41
CA PHE A 8 -7.21 26.83 16.04
C PHE A 8 -5.98 25.97 15.76
N GLY A 9 -4.79 26.44 16.18
CA GLY A 9 -3.55 25.66 16.06
C GLY A 9 -3.61 24.33 16.83
N ALA A 10 -4.19 24.34 18.03
CA ALA A 10 -4.36 23.14 18.85
C ALA A 10 -5.33 22.13 18.22
N ILE A 11 -6.43 22.57 17.63
CA ILE A 11 -7.41 21.69 16.95
C ILE A 11 -6.77 21.05 15.71
N VAL A 12 -6.09 21.84 14.88
CA VAL A 12 -5.45 21.33 13.66
C VAL A 12 -4.31 20.37 14.00
N GLY A 13 -3.45 20.73 14.96
CA GLY A 13 -2.37 19.86 15.42
C GLY A 13 -2.89 18.56 16.02
N GLY A 14 -3.98 18.62 16.79
CA GLY A 14 -4.63 17.46 17.37
C GLY A 14 -5.17 16.50 16.31
N VAL A 15 -5.86 17.00 15.29
CA VAL A 15 -6.42 16.15 14.21
C VAL A 15 -5.30 15.48 13.40
N VAL A 16 -4.27 16.25 13.02
CA VAL A 16 -3.13 15.71 12.26
C VAL A 16 -2.37 14.67 13.08
N GLY A 17 -2.12 14.93 14.36
CA GLY A 17 -1.50 13.98 15.27
C GLY A 17 -2.33 12.70 15.44
N SER A 18 -3.66 12.82 15.51
CA SER A 18 -4.57 11.69 15.66
C SER A 18 -4.55 10.77 14.45
N VAL A 19 -4.56 11.34 13.23
CA VAL A 19 -4.51 10.56 11.98
C VAL A 19 -3.16 9.88 11.80
N ALA A 20 -2.06 10.59 12.11
CA ALA A 20 -0.72 10.01 12.06
C ALA A 20 -0.54 8.88 13.09
N LEU A 21 -1.03 9.07 14.31
CA LEU A 21 -1.00 8.06 15.36
C LEU A 21 -1.86 6.84 15.01
N ALA A 22 -3.05 7.04 14.44
CA ALA A 22 -3.90 5.94 13.97
C ALA A 22 -3.23 5.14 12.84
N GLY A 23 -2.58 5.81 11.89
CA GLY A 23 -1.78 5.17 10.85
C GLY A 23 -0.58 4.39 11.41
N TYR A 24 0.11 4.96 12.41
CA TYR A 24 1.23 4.32 13.09
C TYR A 24 0.80 3.08 13.90
N VAL A 25 -0.30 3.17 14.65
CA VAL A 25 -0.87 2.04 15.41
C VAL A 25 -1.38 0.96 14.46
N ALA A 26 -2.03 1.32 13.34
CA ALA A 26 -2.40 0.34 12.32
C ALA A 26 -1.16 -0.36 11.75
N ARG A 27 -0.07 0.37 11.52
CA ARG A 27 1.20 -0.21 11.05
C ARG A 27 1.81 -1.17 12.08
N LEU A 28 1.72 -0.88 13.37
CA LEU A 28 2.21 -1.76 14.45
C LEU A 28 1.31 -2.99 14.66
N VAL A 29 -0.01 -2.81 14.60
CA VAL A 29 -0.99 -3.89 14.84
C VAL A 29 -1.09 -4.84 13.65
N PHE A 30 -1.02 -4.32 12.41
CA PHE A 30 -1.04 -5.15 11.20
C PHE A 30 0.37 -5.57 10.73
N GLY A 31 1.45 -4.98 11.27
CA GLY A 31 2.84 -5.32 10.96
C GLY A 31 3.37 -6.56 11.67
N SER A 32 2.57 -7.23 12.51
CA SER A 32 2.95 -8.41 13.29
C SER A 32 2.14 -9.66 12.98
N ALA A 33 1.50 -9.73 11.80
CA ALA A 33 0.97 -11.01 11.29
C ALA A 33 2.09 -11.92 10.73
N GLN A 34 3.19 -12.05 11.47
CA GLN A 34 4.13 -13.15 11.30
C GLN A 34 3.62 -14.32 12.13
N LEU A 35 2.81 -15.20 11.52
CA LEU A 35 2.76 -16.58 12.00
C LEU A 35 3.99 -17.29 11.41
N PRO A 36 4.99 -17.69 12.21
CA PRO A 36 6.13 -18.43 11.71
C PRO A 36 5.64 -19.84 11.38
N ARG A 37 5.35 -20.09 10.11
CA ARG A 37 5.11 -21.45 9.64
C ARG A 37 6.44 -22.19 9.67
N LEU A 38 6.46 -23.23 10.50
CA LEU A 38 7.51 -24.18 10.85
C LEU A 38 8.12 -24.98 9.66
N LEU A 39 8.29 -24.38 8.49
CA LEU A 39 8.67 -25.07 7.25
C LEU A 39 9.84 -24.39 6.53
N ARG A 40 10.95 -24.15 7.22
CA ARG A 40 12.20 -23.75 6.55
C ARG A 40 13.39 -24.56 7.06
N ARG A 41 13.31 -25.87 6.84
CA ARG A 41 14.47 -26.75 6.86
C ARG A 41 15.13 -26.67 5.48
N GLY A 42 16.30 -26.05 5.44
CA GLY A 42 17.21 -26.11 4.29
C GLY A 42 16.84 -25.19 3.13
N GLN A 43 17.16 -23.90 3.24
CA GLN A 43 17.65 -23.17 2.07
C GLN A 43 18.70 -22.17 2.53
N GLU A 44 19.89 -22.37 1.96
CA GLU A 44 21.07 -21.52 1.98
C GLU A 44 20.69 -20.04 2.02
N GLN A 45 21.33 -19.26 2.88
CA GLN A 45 21.11 -17.82 2.97
C GLN A 45 21.54 -17.14 1.67
N PRO A 46 20.60 -16.67 0.84
CA PRO A 46 20.94 -15.82 -0.29
C PRO A 46 21.01 -14.38 0.24
N ALA A 47 21.78 -13.54 -0.45
CA ALA A 47 21.97 -12.12 -0.17
C ALA A 47 20.68 -11.46 0.34
N VAL A 48 20.74 -10.82 1.51
CA VAL A 48 19.59 -10.14 2.13
C VAL A 48 19.05 -9.13 1.12
N PRO A 49 17.86 -9.37 0.52
CA PRO A 49 17.27 -8.42 -0.40
C PRO A 49 17.02 -7.11 0.35
N ALA A 50 17.36 -5.98 -0.26
CA ALA A 50 17.06 -4.66 0.31
C ALA A 50 15.55 -4.41 0.20
N GLY A 51 14.78 -4.93 1.15
CA GLY A 51 13.33 -4.82 1.17
C GLY A 51 12.65 -6.05 1.76
N ARG A 52 11.33 -6.02 1.84
CA ARG A 52 10.56 -7.23 2.18
C ARG A 52 10.64 -8.26 1.04
N PRO A 53 10.49 -9.56 1.34
CA PRO A 53 10.46 -10.59 0.31
C PRO A 53 9.40 -10.32 -0.76
N LEU A 54 9.75 -10.50 -2.03
CA LEU A 54 8.86 -10.24 -3.16
C LEU A 54 7.57 -11.07 -3.08
N GLU A 55 7.64 -12.27 -2.50
CA GLU A 55 6.49 -13.16 -2.32
C GLU A 55 5.44 -12.55 -1.37
N GLN A 56 5.90 -11.80 -0.35
CA GLN A 56 5.01 -11.09 0.57
C GLN A 56 4.33 -9.92 -0.15
N VAL A 57 5.06 -9.20 -1.00
CA VAL A 57 4.53 -8.12 -1.85
C VAL A 57 3.44 -8.66 -2.77
N ALA A 58 3.73 -9.77 -3.45
CA ALA A 58 2.78 -10.45 -4.34
C ALA A 58 1.53 -10.93 -3.59
N ALA A 59 1.71 -11.49 -2.38
CA ALA A 59 0.59 -11.90 -1.55
C ALA A 59 -0.30 -10.72 -1.12
N ASP A 60 0.31 -9.58 -0.78
CA ASP A 60 -0.42 -8.36 -0.44
C ASP A 60 -1.17 -7.77 -1.65
N LEU A 61 -0.56 -7.77 -2.85
CA LEU A 61 -1.27 -7.36 -4.08
C LEU A 61 -2.52 -8.21 -4.33
N ARG A 62 -2.39 -9.54 -4.24
CA ARG A 62 -3.53 -10.45 -4.40
C ARG A 62 -4.60 -10.20 -3.33
N ARG A 63 -4.19 -10.01 -2.07
CA ARG A 63 -5.12 -9.75 -0.96
C ARG A 63 -5.87 -8.44 -1.18
N LEU A 64 -5.16 -7.35 -1.47
CA LEU A 64 -5.72 -6.01 -1.65
C LEU A 64 -6.60 -5.93 -2.90
N GLY A 65 -6.16 -6.51 -4.02
CA GLY A 65 -6.98 -6.61 -5.24
C GLY A 65 -8.29 -7.34 -4.98
N ALA A 66 -8.25 -8.48 -4.30
CA ALA A 66 -9.46 -9.23 -3.94
C ALA A 66 -10.35 -8.48 -2.92
N GLN A 67 -9.77 -7.65 -2.03
CA GLN A 67 -10.56 -6.79 -1.15
C GLN A 67 -11.24 -5.66 -1.93
N LEU A 68 -10.53 -5.09 -2.92
CA LEU A 68 -11.02 -3.98 -3.73
C LEU A 68 -12.18 -4.42 -4.63
N ALA A 69 -12.06 -5.59 -5.26
CA ALA A 69 -13.12 -6.19 -6.07
C ALA A 69 -14.40 -6.51 -5.27
N ARG A 70 -14.26 -6.77 -3.96
CA ARG A 70 -15.39 -7.10 -3.07
C ARG A 70 -15.97 -5.91 -2.32
N VAL A 71 -15.53 -4.68 -2.59
CA VAL A 71 -16.13 -3.49 -1.97
C VAL A 71 -17.57 -3.36 -2.47
N PRO A 72 -18.59 -3.43 -1.60
CA PRO A 72 -19.97 -3.41 -2.03
C PRO A 72 -20.36 -2.04 -2.59
N ALA A 73 -21.25 -2.05 -3.59
CA ALA A 73 -21.90 -0.84 -4.06
C ALA A 73 -22.70 -0.23 -2.89
N GLY A 74 -22.31 0.98 -2.46
CA GLY A 74 -22.87 1.64 -1.26
C GLY A 74 -21.89 1.74 -0.09
N ALA A 75 -20.70 1.13 -0.17
CA ALA A 75 -19.64 1.39 0.81
C ALA A 75 -19.19 2.87 0.75
N PRO A 76 -18.78 3.47 1.88
CA PRO A 76 -18.24 4.82 1.90
C PRO A 76 -17.09 4.99 0.91
N MET A 77 -17.12 6.06 0.12
CA MET A 77 -16.06 6.35 -0.87
C MET A 77 -14.67 6.46 -0.23
N ALA A 78 -14.59 6.89 1.02
CA ALA A 78 -13.35 6.92 1.80
C ALA A 78 -12.72 5.52 1.94
N ARG A 79 -13.54 4.48 2.17
CA ARG A 79 -13.06 3.09 2.28
C ARG A 79 -12.48 2.60 0.95
N ARG A 80 -13.19 2.83 -0.15
CA ARG A 80 -12.73 2.44 -1.49
C ARG A 80 -11.43 3.16 -1.86
N ARG A 81 -11.34 4.46 -1.59
CA ARG A 81 -10.14 5.26 -1.86
C ARG A 81 -8.95 4.86 -0.99
N GLY A 82 -9.16 4.59 0.29
CA GLY A 82 -8.10 4.13 1.19
C GLY A 82 -7.53 2.78 0.75
N LEU A 83 -8.40 1.85 0.34
CA LEU A 83 -7.97 0.56 -0.17
C LEU A 83 -7.24 0.66 -1.52
N GLN A 84 -7.70 1.56 -2.40
CA GLN A 84 -7.01 1.85 -3.66
C GLN A 84 -5.62 2.45 -3.41
N ALA A 85 -5.48 3.38 -2.45
CA ALA A 85 -4.20 3.97 -2.11
C ALA A 85 -3.22 2.90 -1.58
N ALA A 86 -3.68 2.04 -0.67
CA ALA A 86 -2.87 0.93 -0.18
C ALA A 86 -2.46 -0.05 -1.30
N TYR A 87 -3.34 -0.29 -2.28
CA TYR A 87 -3.01 -1.08 -3.46
C TYR A 87 -1.92 -0.41 -4.31
N ASP A 88 -2.06 0.90 -4.60
CA ASP A 88 -1.09 1.68 -5.37
C ASP A 88 0.29 1.74 -4.68
N ASP A 89 0.33 1.82 -3.34
CA ASP A 89 1.57 1.81 -2.55
C ASP A 89 2.32 0.47 -2.70
N VAL A 90 1.60 -0.64 -2.60
CA VAL A 90 2.17 -1.98 -2.78
C VAL A 90 2.61 -2.20 -4.23
N LEU A 91 1.86 -1.67 -5.20
CA LEU A 91 2.22 -1.74 -6.63
C LEU A 91 3.53 -0.98 -6.91
N THR A 92 3.70 0.19 -6.30
CA THR A 92 4.92 0.99 -6.39
C THR A 92 6.10 0.31 -5.70
N GLU A 93 5.87 -0.34 -4.58
CA GLU A 93 6.89 -1.15 -3.92
C GLU A 93 7.35 -2.34 -4.78
N ALA A 94 6.41 -3.07 -5.40
CA ALA A 94 6.72 -4.13 -6.35
C ALA A 94 7.56 -3.63 -7.52
N ALA A 95 7.19 -2.46 -8.06
CA ALA A 95 7.93 -1.81 -9.14
C ALA A 95 9.37 -1.48 -8.75
N ARG A 96 9.61 -1.01 -7.52
CA ARG A 96 10.97 -0.76 -7.02
C ARG A 96 11.79 -2.03 -6.86
N LEU A 97 11.18 -3.11 -6.34
CA LEU A 97 11.87 -4.39 -6.13
C LEU A 97 12.24 -5.09 -7.45
N LEU A 98 11.43 -4.90 -8.49
CA LEU A 98 11.64 -5.46 -9.83
C LEU A 98 12.28 -4.45 -10.80
N GLU A 99 12.67 -3.27 -10.31
CA GLU A 99 13.27 -2.18 -11.08
C GLU A 99 12.43 -1.75 -12.31
N VAL A 100 11.10 -1.87 -12.22
CA VAL A 100 10.17 -1.48 -13.28
C VAL A 100 9.90 0.03 -13.22
N PRO A 101 10.17 0.79 -14.30
CA PRO A 101 9.88 2.23 -14.32
C PRO A 101 8.39 2.53 -14.24
N HIS A 102 8.03 3.55 -13.45
CA HIS A 102 6.65 4.01 -13.31
C HIS A 102 6.51 5.49 -12.99
N ALA A 103 5.30 6.02 -13.24
CA ALA A 103 4.93 7.41 -12.95
C ALA A 103 3.75 7.51 -11.95
N LEU A 104 3.27 6.39 -11.40
CA LEU A 104 2.03 6.33 -10.61
C LEU A 104 1.93 7.38 -9.48
N GLU A 105 3.02 7.68 -8.78
CA GLU A 105 3.06 8.70 -7.72
C GLU A 105 2.97 10.14 -8.26
N ARG A 106 3.41 10.37 -9.49
CA ARG A 106 3.44 11.68 -10.16
C ARG A 106 2.15 12.00 -10.92
N VAL A 107 1.34 10.99 -11.22
CA VAL A 107 0.09 11.19 -11.97
C VAL A 107 -1.04 11.61 -11.02
N PRO A 108 -1.74 12.74 -11.30
CA PRO A 108 -2.88 13.18 -10.52
C PRO A 108 -4.02 12.15 -10.50
N PRO A 109 -4.81 12.09 -9.42
CA PRO A 109 -5.92 11.14 -9.33
C PRO A 109 -6.95 11.35 -10.46
N GLY A 110 -7.55 10.24 -10.90
CA GLY A 110 -8.51 10.20 -12.00
C GLY A 110 -8.06 9.25 -13.11
N ARG A 111 -8.72 9.36 -14.27
CA ARG A 111 -8.50 8.46 -15.41
C ARG A 111 -7.02 8.29 -15.81
N PRO A 112 -6.18 9.34 -15.86
CA PRO A 112 -4.76 9.17 -16.21
C PRO A 112 -4.01 8.24 -15.24
N ARG A 113 -4.29 8.34 -13.94
CA ARG A 113 -3.68 7.48 -12.92
C ARG A 113 -4.20 6.04 -13.00
N ASP A 114 -5.47 5.86 -13.37
CA ASP A 114 -6.04 4.54 -13.59
C ASP A 114 -5.39 3.84 -14.79
N VAL A 115 -5.09 4.58 -15.86
CA VAL A 115 -4.36 4.05 -17.03
C VAL A 115 -2.91 3.70 -16.67
N GLU A 116 -2.21 4.57 -15.94
CA GLU A 116 -0.83 4.28 -15.50
C GLU A 116 -0.79 3.07 -14.56
N ARG A 117 -1.83 2.88 -13.72
CA ARG A 117 -1.96 1.68 -12.88
C ARG A 117 -2.05 0.42 -13.73
N LEU A 118 -2.95 0.39 -14.72
CA LEU A 118 -3.10 -0.75 -15.62
C LEU A 118 -1.79 -1.04 -16.38
N ARG A 119 -1.11 -0.01 -16.88
CA ARG A 119 0.21 -0.15 -17.53
C ARG A 119 1.24 -0.76 -16.57
N LEU A 120 1.28 -0.30 -15.32
CA LEU A 120 2.22 -0.82 -14.33
C LEU A 120 1.90 -2.26 -13.93
N GLN A 121 0.61 -2.61 -13.76
CA GLN A 121 0.18 -3.98 -13.50
C GLN A 121 0.64 -4.91 -14.63
N ALA A 122 0.47 -4.52 -15.88
CA ALA A 122 0.94 -5.27 -17.04
C ALA A 122 2.48 -5.42 -17.04
N ALA A 123 3.23 -4.33 -16.83
CA ALA A 123 4.69 -4.38 -16.80
C ALA A 123 5.24 -5.28 -15.67
N LEU A 124 4.56 -5.31 -14.52
CA LEU A 124 4.90 -6.23 -13.43
C LEU A 124 4.56 -7.69 -13.77
N ALA A 125 3.47 -7.92 -14.49
CA ALA A 125 3.11 -9.25 -14.99
C ALA A 125 4.14 -9.76 -16.00
N ASP A 126 4.61 -8.91 -16.91
CA ASP A 126 5.68 -9.21 -17.87
C ASP A 126 7.01 -9.52 -17.16
N ALA A 127 7.26 -8.89 -16.00
CA ALA A 127 8.40 -9.20 -15.12
C ALA A 127 8.21 -10.49 -14.30
N GLY A 128 7.11 -11.22 -14.47
CA GLY A 128 6.82 -12.50 -13.83
C GLY A 128 6.06 -12.41 -12.50
N LEU A 129 5.57 -11.23 -12.11
CA LEU A 129 4.78 -11.05 -10.90
C LEU A 129 3.30 -11.33 -11.18
N ALA A 130 2.68 -12.28 -10.48
CA ALA A 130 1.24 -12.52 -10.61
C ALA A 130 0.43 -11.38 -9.97
N VAL A 131 0.06 -10.39 -10.78
CA VAL A 131 -0.79 -9.25 -10.41
C VAL A 131 -2.24 -9.57 -10.77
N PRO A 132 -3.22 -9.28 -9.88
CA PRO A 132 -4.63 -9.44 -10.23
C PRO A 132 -5.08 -8.38 -11.25
N ASP A 133 -5.81 -8.84 -12.27
CA ASP A 133 -6.48 -8.03 -13.30
C ASP A 133 -7.73 -7.30 -12.77
#